data_AF-A0A941DW42-F1
#
_entry.id   AF-A0A941DW42-F1
#
_cell.length_a   1.000
_cell.length_b   1.000
_cell.length_c   1.000
_cell.angle_alpha   90.00
_cell.angle_beta   90.00
_cell.angle_gamma   90.00
#
_symmetry.space_group_name_H-M   'P 1'
#
loop_
_entity.id
_entity.type
_entity.pdbx_description
1 polymer ?
#
loop_
_entity_poly.entity_id
_entity_poly.type
_entity_poly.pdbx_seq_one_letter_code
_entity_poly.pdbx_strand_id
1 'polypeptide(L)'
;MSEEIKLNYAPIEKALANLRTNIQSLENRIPSDAQSDISLDMVNKVNEINLLLEDVLSSYQALLLTHEQETLEAVNQLLETEERIASNIQIVK
;
A
#
# COMPACT_ATOMS: atom_id res chain seq x y z
N MET A 1 -6.91 9.24 31.13
CA MET A 1 -5.92 8.33 30.54
C MET A 1 -5.50 8.95 29.24
N SER A 2 -4.34 9.62 29.20
CA SER A 2 -3.82 10.21 27.96
C SER A 2 -2.83 9.20 27.40
N GLU A 3 -3.17 8.55 26.29
CA GLU A 3 -2.20 7.74 25.56
C GLU A 3 -1.23 8.71 24.88
N GLU A 4 0.02 8.69 25.33
CA GLU A 4 1.09 9.50 24.74
C GLU A 4 1.51 8.85 23.42
N ILE A 5 1.39 9.58 22.31
CA ILE A 5 1.80 9.10 21.00
C ILE A 5 3.31 9.36 20.86
N LYS A 6 4.11 8.30 20.87
CA LYS A 6 5.57 8.37 20.62
C LYS A 6 5.87 7.92 19.21
N LEU A 7 6.37 8.85 18.40
CA LEU A 7 6.68 8.58 17.00
C LEU A 7 8.19 8.50 16.77
N ASN A 8 8.64 7.41 16.13
CA ASN A 8 10.00 7.30 15.61
C ASN A 8 9.92 7.28 14.09
N TYR A 9 10.35 8.36 13.44
CA TYR A 9 10.13 8.57 12.01
C TYR A 9 10.88 7.57 11.13
N ALA A 10 12.18 7.35 11.39
CA ALA A 10 13.04 6.49 10.58
C ALA A 10 12.53 5.05 10.36
N PRO A 11 12.06 4.30 11.38
CA PRO A 11 11.52 2.96 11.17
C PRO A 11 10.18 2.98 10.41
N ILE A 12 9.38 4.04 10.54
CA ILE A 12 8.10 4.18 9.82
C ILE A 12 8.36 4.42 8.33
N GLU A 13 9.21 5.38 7.99
CA GLU A 13 9.60 5.66 6.60
C GLU A 13 10.20 4.42 5.93
N LYS A 14 11.08 3.69 6.63
CA LYS A 14 11.64 2.42 6.14
C LYS A 14 10.58 1.36 5.90
N ALA A 15 9.60 1.23 6.80
CA ALA A 15 8.52 0.26 6.66
C ALA A 15 7.61 0.59 5.46
N LEU A 16 7.26 1.88 5.28
CA LEU A 16 6.45 2.35 4.15
C LEU A 16 7.19 2.17 2.81
N ALA A 17 8.48 2.49 2.75
CA ALA A 17 9.30 2.28 1.54
C ALA A 17 9.40 0.79 1.16
N ASN A 18 9.58 -0.09 2.15
CA ASN A 18 9.58 -1.54 1.93
C ASN A 18 8.20 -2.02 1.45
N LEU A 19 7.13 -1.54 2.07
CA LEU A 19 5.75 -1.86 1.69
C LEU A 19 5.50 -1.47 0.24
N ARG A 20 5.82 -0.24 -0.16
CA ARG A 20 5.70 0.24 -1.54
C ARG A 20 6.49 -0.62 -2.54
N THR A 21 7.72 -0.99 -2.20
CA THR A 21 8.55 -1.86 -3.05
C THR A 21 7.90 -3.23 -3.25
N ASN A 22 7.41 -3.83 -2.17
CA ASN A 22 6.74 -5.12 -2.22
C ASN A 22 5.44 -5.06 -3.04
N ILE A 23 4.66 -4.00 -2.87
CA ILE A 23 3.44 -3.75 -3.65
C ILE A 23 3.76 -3.64 -5.14
N GLN A 24 4.82 -2.92 -5.52
CA GLN A 24 5.23 -2.77 -6.91
C GLN A 24 5.81 -4.05 -7.52
N SER A 25 6.35 -4.95 -6.69
CA SER A 25 6.88 -6.25 -7.12
C SER A 25 5.82 -7.35 -7.30
N LEU A 26 4.59 -7.10 -6.85
CA LEU A 26 3.47 -8.03 -7.06
C LEU A 26 3.15 -8.14 -8.56
N GLU A 27 3.36 -9.34 -9.10
CA GLU A 27 2.96 -9.68 -10.45
C GLU A 27 1.47 -10.01 -10.47
N ASN A 28 0.68 -9.13 -11.09
CA ASN A 28 -0.78 -9.30 -11.18
C ASN A 28 -1.22 -10.00 -12.47
N ARG A 29 -0.28 -10.56 -13.24
CA ARG A 29 -0.59 -11.24 -14.50
C ARG A 29 -0.51 -12.74 -14.31
N ILE A 30 -1.61 -13.42 -14.57
CA ILE A 30 -1.69 -14.87 -14.51
C ILE A 30 -1.52 -15.37 -15.95
N PRO A 31 -0.44 -16.10 -16.27
CA PRO A 31 -0.26 -16.63 -17.62
C PRO A 31 -1.41 -17.58 -17.98
N SER A 32 -2.15 -17.24 -19.03
CA SER A 32 -3.20 -18.08 -19.60
C SER A 32 -2.63 -18.93 -20.74
N ASP A 33 -2.48 -20.24 -20.54
CA ASP A 33 -2.20 -21.18 -21.63
C ASP A 33 -3.46 -21.34 -22.50
N ALA A 34 -3.57 -20.50 -23.52
CA ALA A 34 -4.72 -20.47 -24.41
C ALA A 34 -4.35 -21.02 -25.80
N GLN A 35 -3.93 -22.27 -25.91
CA GLN A 35 -3.94 -23.00 -27.20
C GLN A 35 -4.18 -24.50 -27.00
N SER A 36 -5.44 -24.90 -26.98
CA SER A 36 -5.82 -26.17 -27.61
C SER A 36 -7.23 -26.00 -28.19
N ASP A 37 -7.40 -26.36 -29.46
CA ASP A 37 -8.62 -26.23 -30.28
C ASP A 37 -9.85 -27.01 -29.75
N ILE A 38 -9.83 -27.43 -28.49
CA ILE A 38 -10.90 -28.17 -27.83
C ILE A 38 -11.38 -27.28 -26.69
N SER A 39 -12.36 -26.42 -27.00
CA SER A 39 -13.06 -25.61 -26.00
C SER A 39 -13.83 -26.50 -25.03
N LEU A 40 -13.15 -26.98 -23.98
CA LEU A 40 -13.80 -27.48 -22.78
C LEU A 40 -14.27 -26.28 -21.98
N ASP A 41 -15.56 -26.22 -21.62
CA ASP A 41 -16.13 -25.20 -20.71
C ASP A 41 -15.28 -24.95 -19.45
N MET A 42 -14.52 -25.96 -19.02
CA MET A 42 -13.58 -25.85 -17.92
C MET A 42 -12.44 -24.85 -18.18
N VAL A 43 -11.86 -24.82 -19.39
CA VAL A 43 -10.78 -23.88 -19.76
C VAL A 43 -11.30 -22.44 -19.75
N ASN A 44 -12.51 -22.23 -20.28
CA ASN A 44 -13.15 -20.90 -20.26
C ASN A 44 -13.41 -20.43 -18.83
N LYS A 45 -13.95 -21.30 -17.96
CA LYS A 45 -14.16 -20.96 -16.54
C LYS A 45 -12.84 -20.68 -15.80
N VAL A 46 -11.78 -21.43 -16.08
CA VAL A 46 -10.46 -21.16 -15.50
C VAL A 46 -9.93 -19.81 -15.97
N ASN A 47 -10.12 -19.46 -17.24
CA ASN A 47 -9.73 -18.15 -17.75
C ASN A 47 -10.53 -17.00 -17.12
N GLU A 48 -11.85 -17.17 -16.94
CA GLU A 48 -12.69 -16.20 -16.23
C GLU A 48 -12.24 -16.01 -14.76
N ILE A 49 -11.91 -17.11 -14.07
CA ILE A 49 -11.38 -17.04 -12.70
C ILE A 49 -10.04 -16.30 -12.67
N ASN A 50 -9.16 -16.55 -13.63
CA ASN A 50 -7.87 -15.85 -13.72
C ASN A 50 -8.10 -14.35 -13.89
N LEU A 51 -8.97 -13.93 -14.82
CA LEU A 51 -9.29 -12.51 -15.04
C LEU A 51 -9.86 -11.84 -13.77
N LEU A 52 -10.77 -12.51 -13.06
CA LEU A 52 -11.30 -12.01 -11.80
C LEU A 52 -10.22 -11.88 -10.73
N LEU A 53 -9.28 -12.83 -10.68
CA LEU A 53 -8.17 -12.79 -9.73
C LEU A 53 -7.19 -11.66 -10.06
N GLU A 54 -6.90 -11.41 -11.34
CA GLU A 54 -6.09 -10.26 -11.77
C GLU A 54 -6.72 -8.92 -11.37
N ASP A 55 -8.04 -8.80 -11.49
CA ASP A 55 -8.78 -7.58 -11.10
C ASP A 55 -8.75 -7.35 -9.58
N VAL A 56 -8.96 -8.42 -8.80
CA VAL A 56 -8.87 -8.36 -7.33
C VAL A 56 -7.45 -8.00 -6.88
N LEU A 57 -6.43 -8.61 -7.48
CA LEU A 57 -5.03 -8.29 -7.17
C LEU A 57 -4.68 -6.84 -7.49
N SER A 58 -5.14 -6.35 -8.64
CA SER A 58 -4.93 -4.95 -9.06
C SER A 58 -5.64 -3.97 -8.12
N SER A 59 -6.87 -4.28 -7.73
CA SER A 59 -7.62 -3.47 -6.76
C SER A 59 -6.96 -3.45 -5.38
N TYR A 60 -6.48 -4.61 -4.92
CA TYR A 60 -5.76 -4.73 -3.65
C TYR A 60 -4.43 -3.97 -3.68
N GLN A 61 -3.69 -4.05 -4.77
CA GLN A 61 -2.45 -3.30 -4.97
C GLN A 61 -2.70 -1.78 -4.88
N ALA A 62 -3.76 -1.29 -5.54
CA ALA A 62 -4.14 0.12 -5.48
C ALA A 62 -4.50 0.55 -4.06
N LEU A 63 -5.29 -0.25 -3.34
CA LEU A 63 -5.67 0.04 -1.95
C LEU A 63 -4.45 0.14 -1.03
N LEU A 64 -3.49 -0.78 -1.17
CA LEU A 64 -2.27 -0.75 -0.38
C LEU A 64 -1.41 0.50 -0.66
N LEU A 65 -1.32 0.94 -1.93
CA LEU A 65 -0.63 2.19 -2.27
C LEU A 65 -1.33 3.41 -1.66
N THR A 66 -2.66 3.45 -1.67
CA THR A 66 -3.43 4.52 -1.03
C THR A 66 -3.12 4.59 0.46
N HIS A 67 -3.15 3.46 1.17
CA HIS A 67 -2.86 3.45 2.60
C HIS A 67 -1.40 3.79 2.94
N GLU A 68 -0.44 3.40 2.10
CA GLU A 68 0.96 3.82 2.27
C GLU A 68 1.08 5.34 2.17
N GLN A 69 0.45 5.95 1.17
CA GLN A 69 0.45 7.39 0.95
C GLN A 69 -0.25 8.14 2.09
N GLU A 70 -1.45 7.70 2.52
CA GLU A 70 -2.20 8.30 3.62
C GLU A 70 -1.42 8.24 4.94
N THR A 71 -0.74 7.12 5.19
CA THR A 71 0.08 6.96 6.41
C THR A 71 1.27 7.91 6.38
N LEU A 72 1.95 8.03 5.23
CA LEU A 72 3.06 8.95 5.06
C LEU A 72 2.64 10.41 5.29
N GLU A 73 1.47 10.79 4.76
CA GLU A 73 0.92 12.13 4.96
C GLU A 73 0.59 12.41 6.44
N ALA A 74 -0.07 11.46 7.12
CA ALA A 74 -0.38 11.60 8.55
C ALA A 74 0.87 11.76 9.42
N VAL A 75 1.93 11.00 9.10
CA VAL A 75 3.22 11.10 9.80
C VAL A 75 3.86 12.48 9.59
N ASN A 76 3.83 12.99 8.36
CA ASN A 76 4.38 14.32 8.04
C ASN A 76 3.60 15.44 8.74
N GLN A 77 2.27 15.38 8.75
CA GLN A 77 1.43 16.35 9.45
C GLN A 77 1.72 16.38 10.96
N LEU A 78 2.01 15.21 11.56
CA LEU A 78 2.40 15.11 12.96
C LEU A 78 3.77 15.75 13.21
N LEU A 79 4.75 15.48 12.35
CA LEU A 79 6.07 16.11 12.42
C LEU A 79 6.01 17.64 12.30
N GLU A 80 5.27 18.15 11.31
CA GLU A 80 5.07 19.60 11.14
C GLU A 80 4.41 20.23 12.37
N THR A 81 3.47 19.52 12.99
CA THR A 81 2.80 19.98 14.20
C THR A 81 3.76 20.04 15.38
N GLU A 82 4.58 19.01 15.58
CA GLU A 82 5.62 18.97 16.60
C GLU A 82 6.67 20.08 16.41
N GLU A 83 7.18 20.28 15.18
CA GLU A 83 8.13 21.34 14.86
C GLU A 83 7.56 22.74 15.15
N ARG A 84 6.28 22.96 14.80
CA ARG A 84 5.58 24.21 15.10
C ARG A 84 5.43 24.44 16.60
N ILE A 85 5.07 23.41 17.36
CA ILE A 85 4.95 23.50 18.83
C ILE A 85 6.31 23.78 19.46
N ALA A 86 7.35 23.05 19.06
CA ALA A 86 8.71 23.23 19.57
C ALA A 86 9.24 24.65 19.28
N SER A 87 9.00 25.16 18.08
CA SER A 87 9.39 26.52 17.69
C SER A 87 8.68 27.58 18.56
N ASN A 88 7.37 27.41 18.79
CA ASN A 88 6.62 28.32 19.65
C ASN A 88 7.10 28.29 21.11
N ILE A 89 7.50 27.12 21.63
CA ILE A 89 8.05 27.01 22.99
C ILE A 89 9.41 27.72 23.10
N GLN A 90 10.25 27.65 22.08
CA GLN A 90 11.54 28.34 22.06
C GLN A 90 11.40 29.87 22.05
N ILE A 91 10.37 30.40 21.37
CA ILE A 91 10.13 31.85 21.26
C ILE A 91 9.63 32.47 22.58
N VAL A 92 8.96 31.68 23.44
CA VAL A 92 8.37 32.16 24.70
C VAL A 92 9.38 32.10 25.88
N LYS A 93 10.60 31.61 25.64
CA LYS A 93 11.65 31.45 26.65
C LYS A 93 12.68 32.59 26.62
#